data_AF-A0A932AN37-F1
#
_entry.id   AF-A0A932AN37-F1
#
_cell.length_a   1.000
_cell.length_b   1.000
_cell.length_c   1.000
_cell.angle_alpha   90.00
_cell.angle_beta   90.00
_cell.angle_gamma   90.00
#
_symmetry.space_group_name_H-M   'P 1'
#
loop_
_entity.id
_entity.type
_entity.pdbx_description
1 polymer ?
#
loop_
_entity_poly.entity_id
_entity_poly.type
_entity_poly.pdbx_seq_one_letter_code
_entity_poly.pdbx_strand_id
1 'polypeptide(L)'
;MRRLRTADLDQWYSKLRRSGAAGGKPLAPNTVMRAHAVLRRALAQGVKCGWLTVSAAANASPPRSKKQHLELPDPADVARLSEAAANVNPSLPTYFRLAAATGARGGDLCALRWKRIGFRQAPRDARPEHGRGGRQAHRERHEDAPGPQGHGRRRDGSRARRAPRGVPSAGGEVSERARSEVMQAESGKPANFTPDEQSMTLARVPDRS
;
A
#
# COMPACT_ATOMS: atom_id res chain seq x y z
N MET A 1 -38.14 7.83 -27.97
CA MET A 1 -36.83 7.53 -27.35
C MET A 1 -36.95 7.56 -25.84
N ARG A 2 -36.39 6.59 -25.11
CA ARG A 2 -36.50 6.50 -23.63
C ARG A 2 -35.39 7.33 -22.96
N ARG A 3 -35.77 8.23 -22.04
CA ARG A 3 -34.85 9.10 -21.28
C ARG A 3 -34.17 8.31 -20.16
N LEU A 4 -32.84 8.44 -20.02
CA LEU A 4 -32.07 7.82 -18.93
C LEU A 4 -32.33 8.57 -17.62
N ARG A 5 -32.82 7.87 -16.60
CA ARG A 5 -33.11 8.43 -15.27
C ARG A 5 -32.11 7.93 -14.24
N THR A 6 -32.01 8.64 -13.12
CA THR A 6 -31.21 8.23 -11.96
C THR A 6 -31.56 6.82 -11.49
N ALA A 7 -32.85 6.48 -11.42
CA ALA A 7 -33.32 5.16 -11.02
C ALA A 7 -32.84 4.03 -11.95
N ASP A 8 -32.69 4.29 -13.25
CA ASP A 8 -32.16 3.29 -14.18
C ASP A 8 -30.67 2.99 -13.87
N LEU A 9 -29.92 3.98 -13.35
CA LEU A 9 -28.54 3.81 -12.89
C LEU A 9 -28.45 3.05 -11.58
N ASP A 10 -29.32 3.34 -10.61
CA ASP A 10 -29.34 2.63 -9.33
C ASP A 10 -29.72 1.15 -9.51
N GLN A 11 -30.66 0.87 -10.42
CA GLN A 11 -30.98 -0.50 -10.83
C GLN A 11 -29.78 -1.18 -11.50
N TRP A 12 -29.05 -0.45 -12.36
CA TRP A 12 -27.85 -0.98 -12.99
C TRP A 12 -26.74 -1.28 -11.98
N TYR A 13 -26.48 -0.40 -11.00
CA TYR A 13 -25.53 -0.68 -9.91
C TYR A 13 -25.94 -1.91 -9.10
N SER A 14 -27.23 -2.04 -8.80
CA SER A 14 -27.78 -3.20 -8.09
C SER A 14 -27.66 -4.50 -8.89
N LYS A 15 -27.73 -4.42 -10.22
CA LYS A 15 -27.46 -5.57 -11.11
C LYS A 15 -25.98 -5.93 -11.10
N LEU A 16 -25.08 -4.96 -11.25
CA LEU A 16 -23.63 -5.19 -11.23
C LEU A 16 -23.17 -5.84 -9.91
N ARG A 17 -23.75 -5.41 -8.79
CA ARG A 17 -23.46 -5.99 -7.47
C ARG A 17 -23.98 -7.41 -7.27
N ARG A 18 -24.91 -7.89 -8.10
CA ARG A 18 -25.43 -9.27 -8.03
C ARG A 18 -24.76 -10.20 -9.02
N SER A 19 -24.55 -9.74 -10.26
CA SER A 19 -24.09 -10.59 -11.35
C SER A 19 -23.31 -9.86 -12.45
N GLY A 20 -22.54 -8.82 -12.07
CA GLY A 20 -21.81 -7.98 -13.01
C GLY A 20 -20.47 -8.51 -13.52
N ALA A 21 -19.93 -9.59 -12.95
CA ALA A 21 -18.65 -10.17 -13.34
C ALA A 21 -18.81 -11.36 -14.30
N ALA A 22 -17.73 -11.73 -14.98
CA ALA A 22 -17.68 -12.93 -15.82
C ALA A 22 -18.12 -14.16 -15.00
N GLY A 23 -19.04 -14.96 -15.57
CA GLY A 23 -19.65 -16.11 -14.88
C GLY A 23 -20.75 -15.77 -13.88
N GLY A 24 -21.37 -14.58 -13.98
CA GLY A 24 -22.55 -14.22 -13.17
C GLY A 24 -22.25 -13.88 -11.70
N LYS A 25 -20.97 -13.70 -11.35
CA LYS A 25 -20.52 -13.35 -10.00
C LYS A 25 -20.78 -11.86 -9.69
N PRO A 26 -20.92 -11.49 -8.41
CA PRO A 26 -21.07 -10.10 -8.00
C PRO A 26 -19.80 -9.29 -8.29
N LEU A 27 -19.95 -8.06 -8.77
CA LEU A 27 -18.83 -7.17 -9.02
C LEU A 27 -18.39 -6.45 -7.74
N ALA A 28 -17.08 -6.32 -7.54
CA ALA A 28 -16.53 -5.62 -6.37
C ALA A 28 -17.02 -4.17 -6.31
N PRO A 29 -17.34 -3.62 -5.11
CA PRO A 29 -17.85 -2.26 -4.97
C PRO A 29 -16.96 -1.19 -5.61
N ASN A 30 -15.64 -1.35 -5.52
CA ASN A 30 -14.68 -0.42 -6.10
C ASN A 30 -14.74 -0.42 -7.64
N THR A 31 -15.03 -1.56 -8.26
CA THR A 31 -15.20 -1.64 -9.71
C THR A 31 -16.50 -0.98 -10.16
N VAL A 32 -17.59 -1.14 -9.40
CA VAL A 32 -18.85 -0.42 -9.65
C VAL A 32 -18.64 1.10 -9.54
N MET A 33 -17.87 1.55 -8.54
CA MET A 33 -17.49 2.97 -8.39
C MET A 33 -16.71 3.49 -9.60
N ARG A 34 -15.75 2.71 -10.12
CA ARG A 34 -15.01 3.06 -11.36
C ARG A 34 -15.95 3.17 -12.55
N ALA A 35 -16.87 2.22 -12.72
CA ALA A 35 -17.86 2.25 -13.78
C ALA A 35 -18.77 3.49 -13.68
N HIS A 36 -19.22 3.85 -12.48
CA HIS A 36 -19.95 5.09 -12.23
C HIS A 36 -19.13 6.33 -12.62
N ALA A 37 -17.84 6.39 -12.24
CA ALA A 37 -17.00 7.55 -12.54
C ALA A 37 -16.84 7.78 -14.05
N VAL A 38 -16.64 6.71 -14.83
CA VAL A 38 -16.58 6.78 -16.29
C VAL A 38 -17.90 7.28 -16.86
N LEU A 39 -19.02 6.69 -16.43
CA LEU A 39 -20.35 7.06 -16.90
C LEU A 39 -20.70 8.52 -16.57
N ARG A 40 -20.42 8.96 -15.35
CA ARG A 40 -20.65 10.34 -14.92
C ARG A 40 -19.87 11.33 -15.78
N ARG A 41 -18.62 11.00 -16.13
CA ARG A 41 -17.78 11.84 -17.00
C ARG A 41 -18.31 11.88 -18.43
N ALA A 42 -18.74 10.74 -18.97
CA ALA A 42 -19.33 10.67 -20.30
C ALA A 42 -20.63 11.49 -20.40
N LEU A 43 -21.55 11.35 -19.42
CA LEU A 43 -22.79 12.12 -19.40
C LEU A 43 -22.55 13.61 -19.18
N ALA A 44 -21.57 13.98 -18.34
CA ALA A 44 -21.17 15.38 -18.19
C ALA A 44 -20.62 15.96 -19.50
N GLN A 45 -19.88 15.17 -20.28
CA GLN A 45 -19.41 15.60 -21.60
C GLN A 45 -20.56 15.77 -22.59
N GLY A 46 -21.54 14.86 -22.59
CA GLY A 46 -22.75 15.01 -23.40
C GLY A 46 -23.53 16.29 -23.08
N VAL A 47 -23.56 16.73 -21.82
CA VAL A 47 -24.13 18.02 -21.43
C VAL A 47 -23.30 19.19 -21.97
N LYS A 48 -21.97 19.14 -21.84
CA LYS A 48 -21.08 20.19 -22.38
C LYS A 48 -21.17 20.35 -23.89
N CYS A 49 -21.36 19.25 -24.61
CA CYS A 49 -21.56 19.24 -26.06
C CYS A 49 -22.99 19.63 -26.50
N GLY A 50 -23.91 19.88 -25.56
CA GLY A 50 -25.30 20.23 -25.85
C GLY A 50 -26.20 19.06 -26.25
N TRP A 51 -25.71 17.81 -26.19
CA TRP A 51 -26.50 16.62 -26.55
C TRP A 51 -27.47 16.20 -25.45
N LEU A 52 -27.16 16.54 -24.21
CA LEU A 52 -27.98 16.26 -23.03
C LEU A 52 -28.26 17.57 -22.29
N THR A 53 -29.47 17.73 -21.78
CA THR A 53 -29.81 18.88 -20.92
C THR A 53 -29.31 18.69 -19.49
N VAL A 54 -29.32 17.45 -18.99
CA VAL A 54 -28.96 17.12 -17.60
C VAL A 54 -28.23 15.78 -17.54
N SER A 55 -27.21 15.69 -16.68
CA SER A 55 -26.52 14.43 -16.40
C SER A 55 -27.28 13.62 -15.34
N ALA A 56 -27.89 12.50 -15.75
CA ALA A 56 -28.59 11.59 -14.84
C ALA A 56 -27.67 10.98 -13.76
N ALA A 57 -26.36 10.85 -14.04
CA ALA A 57 -25.38 10.33 -13.09
C ALA A 57 -24.94 11.35 -12.03
N ALA A 58 -25.35 12.62 -12.14
CA ALA A 58 -25.01 13.62 -11.13
C ALA A 58 -25.71 13.36 -9.79
N ASN A 59 -26.94 12.83 -9.85
CA ASN A 59 -27.78 12.56 -8.67
C ASN A 59 -27.80 11.07 -8.27
N ALA A 60 -27.09 10.21 -9.00
CA ALA A 60 -27.05 8.78 -8.71
C ALA A 60 -26.12 8.50 -7.52
N SER A 61 -26.47 7.53 -6.69
CA SER A 61 -25.71 7.19 -5.48
C SER A 61 -24.98 5.86 -5.65
N PRO A 62 -23.73 5.86 -6.14
CA PRO A 62 -22.98 4.63 -6.30
C PRO A 62 -22.62 4.02 -4.93
N PRO A 63 -22.41 2.69 -4.86
CA PRO A 63 -22.12 2.01 -3.60
C PRO A 63 -20.77 2.46 -3.04
N ARG A 64 -20.72 2.80 -1.75
CA ARG A 64 -19.45 3.15 -1.08
C ARG A 64 -18.53 1.92 -1.03
N SER A 65 -17.30 2.08 -1.48
CA SER A 65 -16.24 1.09 -1.25
C SER A 65 -15.55 1.35 0.07
N LYS A 66 -15.33 0.29 0.86
CA LYS A 66 -14.45 0.36 2.03
C LYS A 66 -13.02 0.44 1.54
N LYS A 67 -12.25 1.40 2.06
CA LYS A 67 -10.80 1.43 1.85
C LYS A 67 -10.22 0.22 2.57
N GLN A 68 -9.50 -0.62 1.84
CA GLN A 68 -8.74 -1.70 2.45
C GLN A 68 -7.50 -1.08 3.10
N HIS A 69 -7.25 -1.46 4.36
CA HIS A 69 -5.98 -1.15 4.99
C HIS A 69 -4.90 -2.00 4.31
N LEU A 70 -3.81 -1.37 3.89
CA LEU A 70 -2.66 -2.05 3.33
C LEU A 70 -1.64 -2.19 4.45
N GLU A 71 -1.35 -3.42 4.86
CA GLU A 71 -0.23 -3.71 5.76
C GLU A 71 1.05 -3.72 4.94
N LEU A 72 2.03 -2.95 5.39
CA LEU A 72 3.34 -2.91 4.75
C LEU A 72 4.16 -4.12 5.22
N PRO A 73 4.80 -4.85 4.31
CA PRO A 73 5.69 -5.95 4.68
C PRO A 73 6.95 -5.42 5.36
N ASP A 74 7.42 -6.13 6.37
CA ASP A 74 8.72 -5.87 7.00
C ASP A 74 9.86 -6.38 6.08
N PRO A 75 11.09 -5.82 6.14
CA PRO A 75 12.27 -6.40 5.51
C PRO A 75 12.41 -7.93 5.60
N ALA A 76 12.06 -8.56 6.74
CA ALA A 76 12.09 -10.01 6.85
C ALA A 76 11.05 -10.70 5.93
N ASP A 77 9.87 -10.11 5.76
CA ASP A 77 8.84 -10.60 4.83
C ASP A 77 9.29 -10.49 3.37
N VAL A 78 9.98 -9.40 3.04
CA VAL A 78 10.53 -9.19 1.69
C VAL A 78 11.61 -10.23 1.38
N ALA A 79 12.46 -10.57 2.36
CA ALA A 79 13.47 -11.61 2.20
C ALA A 79 12.80 -12.98 1.94
N ARG A 80 11.82 -13.36 2.77
CA ARG A 80 11.05 -14.61 2.60
C ARG A 80 10.31 -14.67 1.26
N LEU A 81 9.69 -13.57 0.85
CA LEU A 81 9.04 -13.46 -0.46
C LEU A 81 10.04 -13.65 -1.60
N SER A 82 11.22 -13.03 -1.49
CA SER A 82 12.26 -13.12 -2.50
C SER A 82 12.78 -14.55 -2.64
N GLU A 83 12.98 -15.27 -1.53
CA GLU A 83 13.38 -16.68 -1.54
C GLU A 83 12.31 -17.58 -2.16
N ALA A 84 11.05 -17.42 -1.76
CA ALA A 84 9.94 -18.18 -2.35
C ALA A 84 9.80 -17.91 -3.86
N ALA A 85 10.01 -16.66 -4.29
CA ALA A 85 9.92 -16.27 -5.69
C ALA A 85 11.03 -16.86 -6.56
N ALA A 86 12.20 -17.19 -5.99
CA ALA A 86 13.29 -17.85 -6.71
C ALA A 86 12.86 -19.18 -7.31
N ASN A 87 11.96 -19.90 -6.64
CA ASN A 87 11.41 -21.19 -7.10
C ASN A 87 10.47 -21.04 -8.30
N VAL A 88 9.90 -19.85 -8.53
CA VAL A 88 9.02 -19.57 -9.66
C VAL A 88 9.82 -19.04 -10.85
N ASN A 89 10.72 -18.10 -10.60
CA ASN A 89 11.62 -17.55 -11.60
C ASN A 89 12.87 -16.94 -10.94
N PRO A 90 14.07 -17.30 -11.40
CA PRO A 90 15.33 -16.83 -10.80
C PRO A 90 15.55 -15.30 -10.87
N SER A 91 14.81 -14.58 -11.71
CA SER A 91 14.92 -13.11 -11.83
C SER A 91 14.04 -12.33 -10.84
N LEU A 92 13.00 -12.97 -10.28
CA LEU A 92 12.07 -12.32 -9.34
C LEU A 92 12.70 -11.87 -8.01
N PRO A 93 13.64 -12.60 -7.40
CA PRO A 93 14.31 -12.14 -6.18
C PRO A 93 14.97 -10.78 -6.36
N THR A 94 15.65 -10.56 -7.49
CA THR A 94 16.27 -9.27 -7.83
C THR A 94 15.22 -8.18 -8.02
N TYR A 95 14.11 -8.49 -8.68
CA TYR A 95 13.00 -7.56 -8.86
C TYR A 95 12.42 -7.10 -7.51
N PHE A 96 12.13 -8.03 -6.59
CA PHE A 96 11.58 -7.68 -5.27
C PHE A 96 12.56 -6.87 -4.42
N ARG A 97 13.86 -7.21 -4.45
CA ARG A 97 14.90 -6.42 -3.78
C ARG A 97 14.98 -5.00 -4.33
N LEU A 98 14.95 -4.83 -5.64
CA LEU A 98 14.94 -3.50 -6.26
C LEU A 98 13.66 -2.73 -5.93
N ALA A 99 12.50 -3.38 -5.95
CA ALA A 99 11.23 -2.76 -5.58
C ALA A 99 11.23 -2.27 -4.13
N ALA A 100 11.71 -3.09 -3.19
CA ALA A 100 11.79 -2.74 -1.78
C ALA A 100 12.82 -1.63 -1.51
N ALA A 101 14.00 -1.68 -2.15
CA ALA A 101 15.06 -0.70 -1.94
C ALA A 101 14.76 0.68 -2.58
N THR A 102 14.08 0.70 -3.73
CA THR A 102 13.85 1.93 -4.50
C THR A 102 12.44 2.50 -4.35
N GLY A 103 11.46 1.67 -3.97
CA GLY A 103 10.05 2.06 -3.99
C GLY A 103 9.49 2.34 -5.39
N ALA A 104 10.21 1.98 -6.46
CA ALA A 104 9.78 2.22 -7.83
C ALA A 104 8.53 1.40 -8.18
N ARG A 105 7.70 1.93 -9.09
CA ARG A 105 6.53 1.17 -9.59
C ARG A 105 7.02 0.01 -10.43
N GLY A 106 6.28 -1.10 -10.42
CA GLY A 106 6.66 -2.30 -11.18
C GLY A 106 6.91 -2.03 -12.68
N GLY A 107 6.15 -1.11 -13.29
CA GLY A 107 6.39 -0.69 -14.68
C GLY A 107 7.73 -0.01 -14.90
N ASP A 108 8.22 0.77 -13.93
CA ASP A 108 9.52 1.45 -14.02
C ASP A 108 10.67 0.45 -13.88
N LEU A 109 10.50 -0.54 -12.98
CA LEU A 109 11.44 -1.65 -12.81
C LEU A 109 11.51 -2.53 -14.07
N CYS A 110 10.36 -2.84 -14.68
CA CYS A 110 10.30 -3.60 -15.93
C CYS A 110 10.92 -2.83 -17.12
N ALA A 111 10.91 -1.50 -17.09
CA ALA A 111 11.53 -0.66 -18.10
C ALA A 111 12.99 -0.30 -17.80
N LEU A 112 13.57 -0.81 -16.72
CA LEU A 112 14.93 -0.50 -16.31
C LEU A 112 15.94 -1.06 -17.32
N ARG A 113 16.87 -0.20 -17.74
CA ARG A 113 17.94 -0.54 -18.69
C ARG A 113 19.28 -0.32 -18.04
N TRP A 114 20.28 -1.14 -18.37
CA TRP A 114 21.65 -0.99 -17.87
C TRP A 114 22.22 0.43 -18.03
N LYS A 115 21.92 1.12 -19.15
CA LYS A 115 22.33 2.51 -19.37
C LYS A 115 21.78 3.53 -18.37
N ARG A 116 20.75 3.18 -17.60
CA ARG A 116 20.16 4.01 -16.54
C ARG A 116 20.72 3.70 -15.15
N ILE A 117 21.62 2.71 -15.04
CA ILE A 117 22.27 2.33 -13.78
C ILE A 117 23.61 3.06 -13.72
N GLY A 118 23.67 4.08 -12.86
CA GLY A 118 24.91 4.78 -12.55
C GLY A 118 25.64 4.05 -11.44
N PHE A 119 26.83 3.52 -11.74
CA PHE A 119 27.72 3.02 -10.70
C PHE A 119 28.50 4.21 -10.12
N ARG A 120 28.49 4.34 -8.78
CA ARG A 120 29.33 5.33 -8.10
C ARG A 120 30.78 4.98 -8.41
N GLN A 121 31.46 5.84 -9.17
CA GLN A 121 32.90 5.70 -9.34
C GLN A 121 33.56 6.10 -8.01
N ALA A 122 34.44 5.25 -7.48
CA ALA A 122 35.35 5.68 -6.43
C ALA A 122 36.16 6.88 -6.98
N PRO A 123 36.41 7.93 -6.17
CA PRO A 123 37.22 9.05 -6.63
C PRO A 123 38.58 8.50 -7.11
N ARG A 124 38.86 8.64 -8.41
CA ARG A 124 40.07 8.11 -9.05
C ARG A 124 41.35 8.85 -8.65
N ASP A 125 41.25 9.84 -7.77
CA ASP A 125 42.33 10.77 -7.45
C ASP A 125 42.67 10.81 -5.96
N ALA A 126 42.55 9.69 -5.24
CA ALA A 126 43.33 9.52 -4.01
C ALA A 126 44.81 9.36 -4.41
N ARG A 127 45.46 10.48 -4.77
CA ARG A 127 46.92 10.56 -4.81
C ARG A 127 47.42 9.99 -3.49
N PRO A 128 48.39 9.07 -3.49
CA PRO A 128 49.07 8.72 -2.25
C PRO A 128 49.74 10.01 -1.77
N GLU A 129 49.24 10.57 -0.68
CA GLU A 129 49.93 11.62 0.04
C GLU A 129 51.31 11.05 0.38
N HIS A 130 52.31 11.53 -0.34
CA HIS A 130 53.69 11.27 0.01
C HIS A 130 53.88 11.88 1.39
N GLY A 131 53.91 11.01 2.40
CA GLY A 131 54.18 11.38 3.77
C GLY A 131 55.48 12.17 3.83
N ARG A 132 55.37 13.49 3.95
CA ARG A 132 56.48 14.30 4.42
C ARG A 132 56.75 13.86 5.85
N GLY A 133 57.94 13.31 6.07
CA GLY A 133 58.44 12.94 7.37
C GLY A 133 58.26 14.07 8.38
N GLY A 134 57.26 13.91 9.24
CA GLY A 134 57.10 14.65 10.47
C GLY A 134 57.86 13.93 11.56
N ARG A 135 59.02 14.49 11.91
CA ARG A 135 59.87 14.07 13.02
C ARG A 135 59.02 13.93 14.28
N GLN A 136 59.16 12.78 14.94
CA GLN A 136 58.66 12.56 16.29
C GLN A 136 59.27 13.60 17.23
N ALA A 137 58.47 14.61 17.59
CA ALA A 137 58.75 15.44 18.75
C ALA A 137 57.98 14.84 19.93
N HIS A 138 58.72 14.11 20.74
CA HIS A 138 58.36 13.66 22.07
C HIS A 138 57.83 14.85 22.88
N ARG A 139 56.54 14.84 23.22
CA ARG A 139 56.03 15.63 24.34
C ARG A 139 54.88 14.89 25.00
N GLU A 140 55.27 14.09 25.99
CA GLU A 140 54.42 13.66 27.08
C GLU A 140 53.65 14.86 27.64
N ARG A 141 52.32 14.73 27.69
CA ARG A 141 51.50 15.50 28.61
C ARG A 141 50.50 14.55 29.24
N HIS A 142 50.73 14.34 30.53
CA HIS A 142 49.81 13.86 31.55
C HIS A 142 48.35 14.26 31.27
N GLU A 143 47.48 13.25 31.20
CA GLU A 143 46.08 13.38 31.58
C GLU A 143 46.00 13.20 33.11
N ASP A 144 45.47 14.19 33.82
CA ASP A 144 44.79 14.00 35.10
C ASP A 144 43.82 15.18 35.33
N ALA A 145 42.56 14.84 35.62
CA ALA A 145 41.40 15.71 35.81
C ALA A 145 41.32 16.28 37.27
N PRO A 146 40.18 16.77 37.82
CA PRO A 146 39.06 17.61 37.32
C PRO A 146 38.72 18.85 38.24
N GLY A 147 37.96 19.82 37.71
CA GLY A 147 37.03 20.76 38.42
C GLY A 147 37.65 21.87 39.30
N PRO A 148 36.88 22.87 39.84
CA PRO A 148 35.41 23.01 39.88
C PRO A 148 34.80 24.42 39.60
N GLN A 149 33.47 24.42 39.38
CA GLN A 149 32.41 25.35 39.87
C GLN A 149 32.41 26.88 39.62
N GLY A 150 31.29 27.35 39.06
CA GLY A 150 30.74 28.72 39.22
C GLY A 150 29.48 28.91 38.36
N HIS A 151 28.27 28.66 38.87
CA HIS A 151 27.32 29.59 39.53
C HIS A 151 26.67 30.69 38.66
N GLY A 152 25.33 30.58 38.51
CA GLY A 152 24.39 31.69 38.24
C GLY A 152 24.04 31.90 36.76
N ARG A 153 22.80 32.14 36.33
CA ARG A 153 21.60 32.60 37.04
C ARG A 153 20.32 32.16 36.34
N ARG A 154 19.29 32.02 37.18
CA ARG A 154 17.86 32.02 36.87
C ARG A 154 17.46 33.25 36.04
N ARG A 155 16.58 33.08 35.06
CA ARG A 155 15.55 34.07 34.75
C ARG A 155 14.21 33.40 34.47
N ASP A 156 13.26 33.86 35.27
CA ASP A 156 11.82 33.80 35.19
C ASP A 156 11.31 34.37 33.86
N GLY A 157 10.17 33.87 33.38
CA GLY A 157 9.65 34.23 32.07
C GLY A 157 8.36 33.53 31.66
N SER A 158 7.37 33.57 32.55
CA SER A 158 5.95 33.31 32.29
C SER A 158 5.45 33.67 30.87
N ARG A 159 4.81 32.72 30.17
CA ARG A 159 3.65 33.05 29.32
C ARG A 159 2.75 31.84 29.05
N ALA A 160 1.69 31.76 29.85
CA ALA A 160 0.46 31.08 29.51
C ALA A 160 -0.20 31.70 28.27
N ARG A 161 -0.86 30.84 27.47
CA ARG A 161 -2.02 31.04 26.56
C ARG A 161 -2.13 29.76 25.71
N ARG A 162 -3.27 29.14 25.41
CA ARG A 162 -4.66 29.16 25.87
C ARG A 162 -5.30 27.97 25.13
N ALA A 163 -5.91 27.02 25.84
CA ALA A 163 -6.62 25.89 25.22
C ALA A 163 -7.95 26.34 24.60
N PRO A 164 -8.38 25.82 23.44
CA PRO A 164 -9.76 25.96 22.99
C PRO A 164 -10.68 24.92 23.63
N ARG A 165 -11.65 25.47 24.36
CA ARG A 165 -12.97 25.00 24.79
C ARG A 165 -13.48 23.66 24.23
N GLY A 166 -13.88 22.80 25.16
CA GLY A 166 -14.66 21.59 24.91
C GLY A 166 -16.10 21.84 24.45
N VAL A 167 -16.66 20.79 23.86
CA VAL A 167 -18.06 20.63 23.47
C VAL A 167 -18.65 19.55 24.39
N PRO A 168 -19.85 19.71 24.96
CA PRO A 168 -20.37 18.78 25.96
C PRO A 168 -20.84 17.46 25.31
N SER A 169 -20.36 16.33 25.82
CA SER A 169 -20.95 15.02 25.54
C SER A 169 -21.87 14.67 26.72
N ALA A 170 -23.17 14.78 26.49
CA ALA A 170 -24.20 14.25 27.36
C ALA A 170 -24.18 12.72 27.31
N GLY A 171 -24.36 12.11 28.49
CA GLY A 171 -24.33 10.67 28.71
C GLY A 171 -25.48 9.89 28.06
N GLY A 172 -25.39 8.58 28.22
CA GLY A 172 -26.37 7.60 27.77
C GLY A 172 -25.79 6.20 27.82
N GLU A 173 -25.68 5.65 29.03
CA GLU A 173 -25.50 4.23 29.30
C GLU A 173 -26.54 3.40 28.54
N VAL A 174 -26.14 2.50 27.64
CA VAL A 174 -26.97 1.33 27.30
C VAL A 174 -26.11 0.13 26.87
N SER A 175 -26.15 -0.90 27.71
CA SER A 175 -26.15 -2.33 27.36
C SER A 175 -24.82 -3.05 27.15
N GLU A 176 -24.31 -3.51 28.29
CA GLU A 176 -23.41 -4.63 28.55
C GLU A 176 -23.98 -6.02 28.14
N ARG A 177 -24.86 -6.08 27.12
CA ARG A 177 -25.46 -7.35 26.63
C ARG A 177 -24.92 -7.85 25.30
N ALA A 178 -24.05 -7.09 24.62
CA ALA A 178 -23.53 -7.49 23.30
C ALA A 178 -22.20 -8.26 23.33
N ARG A 179 -21.66 -8.55 24.53
CA ARG A 179 -20.39 -9.29 24.68
C ARG A 179 -20.55 -10.79 24.96
N SER A 180 -21.78 -11.28 25.14
CA SER A 180 -22.04 -12.68 25.50
C SER A 180 -22.64 -13.54 24.38
N GLU A 181 -22.99 -12.96 23.22
CA GLU A 181 -23.57 -13.71 22.08
C GLU A 181 -22.55 -14.12 21.00
N VAL A 182 -21.26 -13.78 21.12
CA VAL A 182 -20.22 -14.14 20.12
C VAL A 182 -19.41 -15.39 20.54
N MET A 183 -19.68 -15.98 21.71
CA MET A 183 -18.92 -17.13 22.25
C MET A 183 -19.62 -18.50 22.12
N GLN A 184 -20.70 -18.64 21.33
CA GLN A 184 -21.38 -19.93 21.11
C GLN A 184 -21.61 -20.31 19.63
N ALA A 185 -20.79 -19.83 18.70
CA ALA A 185 -20.89 -20.22 17.29
C ALA A 185 -19.65 -20.96 16.74
N GLU A 186 -18.76 -21.46 17.62
CA GLU A 186 -17.65 -22.35 17.25
C GLU A 186 -17.94 -23.81 17.62
N SER A 187 -18.95 -24.40 16.96
CA SER A 187 -19.09 -25.86 16.92
C SER A 187 -19.59 -26.28 15.55
N GLY A 188 -18.66 -26.65 14.66
CA GLY A 188 -19.02 -27.08 13.30
C GLY A 188 -17.83 -27.43 12.42
N LYS A 189 -16.99 -28.36 12.88
CA LYS A 189 -16.02 -29.06 12.02
C LYS A 189 -16.77 -29.98 11.03
N PRO A 190 -16.36 -30.05 9.77
CA PRO A 190 -15.93 -31.34 9.22
C PRO A 190 -14.64 -31.17 8.38
N ALA A 191 -13.59 -31.95 8.62
CA ALA A 191 -13.39 -33.35 8.24
C ALA A 191 -12.94 -33.52 6.76
N ASN A 192 -11.69 -33.99 6.64
CA ASN A 192 -11.07 -34.77 5.57
C ASN A 192 -10.94 -34.18 4.17
N PHE A 193 -9.71 -33.77 3.87
CA PHE A 193 -9.16 -33.68 2.53
C PHE A 193 -8.37 -34.98 2.26
N THR A 194 -8.99 -35.92 1.54
CA THR A 194 -8.28 -37.06 0.91
C THR A 194 -7.82 -36.64 -0.48
N PRO A 195 -6.57 -36.89 -0.88
CA PRO A 195 -6.13 -36.68 -2.27
C PRO A 195 -6.54 -37.91 -3.08
N ASP A 196 -7.40 -37.70 -4.08
CA ASP A 196 -7.74 -38.74 -5.05
C ASP A 196 -6.62 -38.82 -6.10
N GLU A 197 -5.89 -39.94 -6.07
CA GLU A 197 -5.15 -40.43 -7.22
C GLU A 197 -6.11 -40.69 -8.39
N GLN A 198 -5.59 -40.68 -9.61
CA GLN A 198 -6.27 -41.04 -10.88
C GLN A 198 -6.72 -39.84 -11.73
N SER A 199 -5.74 -39.24 -12.42
CA SER A 199 -5.88 -38.81 -13.82
C SER A 199 -4.49 -38.71 -14.45
N MET A 200 -3.80 -39.85 -14.46
CA MET A 200 -2.76 -40.13 -15.46
C MET A 200 -3.49 -40.37 -16.79
N THR A 201 -3.43 -39.43 -17.71
CA THR A 201 -3.55 -39.75 -19.14
C THR A 201 -2.54 -38.89 -19.89
N LEU A 202 -1.48 -39.59 -20.29
CA LEU A 202 -0.46 -39.18 -21.25
C LEU A 202 -1.11 -38.58 -22.51
N ALA A 203 -0.71 -37.36 -22.86
CA ALA A 203 -0.72 -36.90 -24.24
C ALA A 203 0.71 -36.47 -24.62
N ARG A 204 1.41 -37.44 -25.18
CA ARG A 204 2.74 -37.34 -25.80
C ARG A 204 2.67 -36.34 -26.96
N VAL A 205 3.38 -35.22 -26.84
CA VAL A 205 3.66 -34.29 -27.95
C VAL A 205 4.81 -34.90 -28.75
N PRO A 206 4.67 -35.16 -30.06
CA PRO A 206 5.80 -35.57 -30.88
C PRO A 206 6.72 -34.38 -31.15
N ASP A 207 8.01 -34.61 -30.88
CA ASP A 207 9.13 -33.76 -31.25
C ASP A 207 9.25 -33.67 -32.78
N ARG A 208 9.59 -32.48 -33.26
CA ARG A 208 9.83 -32.19 -34.68
C ARG A 208 11.27 -31.72 -34.79
N SER A 209 12.19 -32.63 -35.14
CA SER A 209 13.44 -32.40 -35.87
C SER A 209 14.04 -33.74 -36.29
#